data_AF-A0A167R2B4-F1
#
_entry.id   AF-A0A167R2B4-F1
#
_cell.length_a   1.000
_cell.length_b   1.000
_cell.length_c   1.000
_cell.angle_alpha   90.00
_cell.angle_beta   90.00
_cell.angle_gamma   90.00
#
_symmetry.space_group_name_H-M   'P 1'
#
loop_
_entity.id
_entity.type
_entity.pdbx_description
1 polymer ?
#
loop_
_entity_poly.entity_id
_entity_poly.type
_entity_poly.pdbx_seq_one_letter_code
_entity_poly.pdbx_strand_id
1 'polypeptide(L)'
;MDKQSQIPASIPQSVEEWLALVQREEFIDSAVKSGQKLMHVAQTAYESGSNIRPSEFLHLRAFWDIKSGLDLMDYLYRDNDKTEYRGYVSPANDVKAAELFSKMSRFWTRYLEAIRNDLGLATDIECGGWETVRFLQEMTCYHIKPSQNTPFKGNVFKGGYSPADDDDGDGSAIHGLRAKFENMKLKTAQSDETKMGPHGTPYVEPFHMAAKSDYNHPSKDEMYPNTALLFLLEEVRKEISAEVPLFNWILPRLGLHLLASKPNSRKNQNFIKGTKTELMQAQVDGYLCRRDEDQDEDGQSSNFSEIPLAICEAKPFVRVQHAERTLRQETAEMACWIAQHGHSQEGLLQRSKSGRYRRLMVSHNRHEIYIIIGEYGDEYQRYIQGEISLRGTAPVERSPDFDAEANKRRAQGSGSYNEQVKTLPEGRGRPTESRPGPRPAPAKPQTGNQVRSHKRVDGAAANKPPPPTRMTTRSQTPTGRNLPPADEFLIMHQFGPFITKDAAHMEHLVRRLIGFMLQLRDSTLATGTGQAKPAARALSSSASVKKA
;
A
#
# COMPACT_ATOMS: atom_id res chain seq x y z
N MET A 1 -8.17 -22.80 -10.47
CA MET A 1 -6.92 -22.47 -9.75
C MET A 1 -6.68 -21.01 -9.99
N ASP A 2 -7.01 -20.19 -9.00
CA ASP A 2 -6.87 -18.74 -9.09
C ASP A 2 -5.39 -18.39 -9.28
N LYS A 3 -5.08 -17.73 -10.40
CA LYS A 3 -3.79 -17.08 -10.61
C LYS A 3 -3.62 -15.83 -9.72
N GLN A 4 -4.60 -15.54 -8.86
CA GLN A 4 -4.53 -14.44 -7.91
C GLN A 4 -3.45 -14.73 -6.86
N SER A 5 -2.42 -13.89 -6.87
CA SER A 5 -1.42 -13.72 -5.82
C SER A 5 -0.43 -14.87 -5.60
N GLN A 6 0.25 -15.34 -6.66
CA GLN A 6 1.59 -15.90 -6.40
C GLN A 6 2.51 -14.74 -6.01
N ILE A 7 2.80 -14.65 -4.72
CA ILE A 7 3.79 -13.74 -4.18
C ILE A 7 5.14 -14.17 -4.78
N PRO A 8 5.93 -13.23 -5.33
CA PRO A 8 7.22 -13.55 -5.92
C PRO A 8 8.11 -14.28 -4.91
N ALA A 9 8.80 -15.35 -5.33
CA ALA A 9 9.64 -16.18 -4.46
C ALA A 9 10.80 -15.41 -3.79
N SER A 10 11.08 -14.20 -4.26
CA SER A 10 12.08 -13.26 -3.74
C SER A 10 11.55 -12.34 -2.64
N ILE A 11 10.25 -12.35 -2.35
CA ILE A 11 9.65 -11.61 -1.24
C ILE A 11 9.32 -12.61 -0.13
N PRO A 12 10.04 -12.58 1.00
CA PRO A 12 9.80 -13.50 2.09
C PRO A 12 8.46 -13.21 2.77
N GLN A 13 7.76 -14.26 3.15
CA GLN A 13 6.51 -14.20 3.91
C GLN A 13 6.68 -14.62 5.37
N SER A 14 7.89 -15.02 5.74
CA SER A 14 8.23 -15.44 7.09
C SER A 14 9.70 -15.17 7.39
N VAL A 15 10.05 -15.23 8.67
CA VAL A 15 11.44 -15.14 9.13
C VAL A 15 12.29 -16.28 8.55
N GLU A 16 11.73 -17.47 8.43
CA GLU A 16 12.38 -18.65 7.82
C GLU A 16 12.72 -18.42 6.35
N GLU A 17 11.77 -17.89 5.58
CA GLU A 17 11.98 -17.54 4.18
C GLU A 17 12.99 -16.42 4.03
N TRP A 18 12.92 -15.39 4.88
CA TRP A 18 13.90 -14.30 4.89
C TRP A 18 15.32 -14.84 5.15
N LEU A 19 15.49 -15.70 6.16
CA LEU A 19 16.78 -16.35 6.43
C LEU A 19 17.25 -17.19 5.23
N ALA A 20 16.35 -17.94 4.60
CA ALA A 20 16.70 -18.73 3.42
C ALA A 20 17.15 -17.85 2.23
N LEU A 21 16.51 -16.71 2.03
CA LEU A 21 16.91 -15.73 1.01
C LEU A 21 18.26 -15.10 1.34
N VAL A 22 18.51 -14.74 2.60
CA VAL A 22 19.81 -14.22 3.05
C VAL A 22 20.96 -15.18 2.74
N GLN A 23 20.74 -16.48 2.91
CA GLN A 23 21.76 -17.49 2.61
C GLN A 23 22.05 -17.63 1.11
N ARG A 24 21.04 -17.42 0.25
CA ARG A 24 21.14 -17.55 -1.21
C ARG A 24 21.65 -16.29 -1.89
N GLU A 25 21.39 -15.12 -1.32
CA GLU A 25 21.69 -13.82 -1.95
C GLU A 25 23.19 -13.56 -2.05
N GLU A 26 23.74 -13.52 -3.26
CA GLU A 26 25.18 -13.43 -3.54
C GLU A 26 25.81 -12.15 -2.99
N PHE A 27 25.05 -11.05 -2.98
CA PHE A 27 25.55 -9.75 -2.52
C PHE A 27 25.55 -9.57 -1.00
N ILE A 28 25.12 -10.57 -0.22
CA ILE A 28 25.27 -10.55 1.25
C ILE A 28 26.62 -11.17 1.65
N ASP A 29 27.35 -10.43 2.49
CA ASP A 29 28.65 -10.81 3.05
C ASP A 29 28.64 -12.24 3.62
N SER A 30 29.60 -13.06 3.21
CA SER A 30 29.72 -14.44 3.67
C SER A 30 29.92 -14.54 5.18
N ALA A 31 30.53 -13.54 5.82
CA ALA A 31 30.66 -13.45 7.27
C ALA A 31 29.30 -13.23 7.95
N VAL A 32 28.36 -12.52 7.30
CA VAL A 32 26.98 -12.40 7.80
C VAL A 32 26.26 -13.74 7.65
N LYS A 33 26.40 -14.40 6.50
CA LYS A 33 25.80 -15.72 6.24
C LYS A 33 26.32 -16.83 7.17
N SER A 34 27.57 -16.75 7.62
CA SER A 34 28.17 -17.68 8.58
C SER A 34 27.92 -17.31 10.04
N GLY A 35 27.35 -16.13 10.30
CA GLY A 35 27.12 -15.61 11.65
C GLY A 35 28.38 -15.05 12.34
N GLN A 36 29.50 -14.95 11.62
CA GLN A 36 30.74 -14.31 12.10
C GLN A 36 30.60 -12.78 12.20
N LYS A 37 29.72 -12.18 11.41
CA LYS A 37 29.42 -10.76 11.39
C LYS A 37 27.92 -10.54 11.58
N LEU A 38 27.57 -9.52 12.38
CA LEU A 38 26.19 -9.08 12.50
C LEU A 38 25.79 -8.24 11.29
N MET A 39 24.56 -8.43 10.82
CA MET A 39 23.94 -7.61 9.79
C MET A 39 23.58 -6.25 10.38
N HIS A 40 23.90 -5.19 9.64
CA HIS A 40 23.59 -3.81 10.03
C HIS A 40 23.03 -3.05 8.83
N VAL A 41 22.03 -2.19 9.04
CA VAL A 41 21.35 -1.48 7.96
C VAL A 41 22.31 -0.67 7.08
N ALA A 42 23.36 -0.08 7.66
CA ALA A 42 24.38 0.71 6.97
C ALA A 42 25.49 -0.10 6.26
N GLN A 43 25.40 -1.43 6.22
CA GLN A 43 26.40 -2.27 5.53
C GLN A 43 26.18 -2.39 4.02
N THR A 44 25.08 -1.83 3.51
CA THR A 44 24.79 -1.77 2.08
C THR A 44 24.76 -0.32 1.60
N ALA A 45 25.15 -0.11 0.35
CA ALA A 45 25.06 1.18 -0.33
C ALA A 45 23.75 1.22 -1.12
N TYR A 46 22.68 1.69 -0.47
CA TYR A 46 21.37 1.80 -1.11
C TYR A 46 21.43 2.77 -2.29
N GLU A 47 20.83 2.37 -3.41
CA GLU A 47 20.73 3.24 -4.59
C GLU A 47 19.59 4.27 -4.43
N SER A 48 18.38 3.80 -4.16
CA SER A 48 17.17 4.61 -3.99
C SER A 48 16.02 3.74 -3.47
N GLY A 49 15.08 4.31 -2.72
CA GLY A 49 13.86 3.60 -2.32
C GLY A 49 13.03 3.12 -3.51
N SER A 50 13.04 3.86 -4.64
CA SER A 50 12.29 3.50 -5.85
C SER A 50 12.97 2.41 -6.70
N ASN A 51 14.24 2.08 -6.42
CA ASN A 51 15.02 1.07 -7.13
C ASN A 51 15.77 0.13 -6.19
N ILE A 52 15.10 -0.33 -5.13
CA ILE A 52 15.73 -1.18 -4.12
C ILE A 52 16.06 -2.59 -4.64
N ARG A 53 17.32 -2.97 -4.52
CA ARG A 53 17.85 -4.28 -4.94
C ARG A 53 17.40 -5.40 -3.99
N PRO A 54 17.43 -6.68 -4.41
CA PRO A 54 17.05 -7.78 -3.54
C PRO A 54 17.87 -7.83 -2.24
N SER A 55 19.19 -7.63 -2.34
CA SER A 55 20.09 -7.62 -1.19
C SER A 55 19.84 -6.43 -0.24
N GLU A 56 19.54 -5.25 -0.77
CA GLU A 56 19.18 -4.07 0.02
C GLU A 56 17.86 -4.28 0.76
N PHE A 57 16.86 -4.84 0.08
CA PHE A 57 15.59 -5.21 0.70
C PHE A 57 15.80 -6.17 1.87
N LEU A 58 16.68 -7.17 1.75
CA LEU A 58 17.00 -8.07 2.86
C LEU A 58 17.64 -7.31 4.04
N HIS A 59 18.47 -6.29 3.80
CA HIS A 59 19.01 -5.45 4.87
C HIS A 59 17.95 -4.62 5.59
N LEU A 60 16.77 -4.38 4.99
CA LEU A 60 15.64 -3.77 5.70
C LEU A 60 14.97 -4.71 6.70
N ARG A 61 15.36 -6.01 6.79
CA ARG A 61 14.77 -7.00 7.71
C ARG A 61 13.25 -6.96 7.73
N ALA A 62 12.65 -7.10 6.55
CA ALA A 62 11.21 -7.11 6.39
C ALA A 62 10.70 -8.40 5.73
N PHE A 63 9.45 -8.75 6.05
CA PHE A 63 8.71 -9.80 5.35
C PHE A 63 7.24 -9.41 5.24
N TRP A 64 6.53 -10.07 4.32
CA TRP A 64 5.17 -9.72 3.94
C TRP A 64 4.15 -10.77 4.35
N ASP A 65 3.16 -10.36 5.13
CA ASP A 65 1.98 -11.17 5.42
C ASP A 65 0.84 -10.70 4.51
N ILE A 66 0.76 -11.30 3.33
CA ILE A 66 -0.21 -10.91 2.31
C ILE A 66 -1.49 -11.70 2.49
N LYS A 67 -2.57 -10.93 2.66
CA LYS A 67 -3.89 -11.46 2.90
C LYS A 67 -4.82 -11.10 1.75
N SER A 68 -5.39 -12.12 1.13
CA SER A 68 -6.42 -11.94 0.11
C SER A 68 -7.81 -12.08 0.73
N GLY A 69 -8.76 -11.28 0.21
CA GLY A 69 -10.16 -11.29 0.63
C GLY A 69 -10.54 -10.12 1.51
N LEU A 70 -11.72 -9.56 1.24
CA LEU A 70 -12.27 -8.41 1.98
C LEU A 70 -12.54 -8.76 3.45
N ASP A 71 -13.15 -9.91 3.68
CA ASP A 71 -13.59 -10.35 5.00
C ASP A 71 -12.43 -10.48 5.99
N LEU A 72 -11.21 -10.77 5.51
CA LEU A 72 -10.10 -10.96 6.42
C LEU A 72 -9.75 -9.69 7.18
N MET A 73 -9.86 -8.54 6.50
CA MET A 73 -9.63 -7.27 7.15
C MET A 73 -10.58 -7.11 8.34
N ASP A 74 -11.84 -7.53 8.25
CA ASP A 74 -12.80 -7.39 9.37
C ASP A 74 -12.35 -8.09 10.65
N TYR A 75 -11.73 -9.27 10.53
CA TYR A 75 -11.26 -10.04 11.68
C TYR A 75 -10.03 -9.43 12.35
N LEU A 76 -9.21 -8.71 11.59
CA LEU A 76 -7.96 -8.11 12.07
C LEU A 76 -8.11 -6.60 12.34
N TYR A 77 -9.19 -6.00 11.86
CA TYR A 77 -9.48 -4.58 12.05
C TYR A 77 -9.81 -4.26 13.51
N ARG A 78 -10.50 -5.17 14.20
CA ARG A 78 -11.08 -4.96 15.54
C ARG A 78 -10.39 -5.82 16.59
N ASP A 79 -10.50 -5.39 17.83
CA ASP A 79 -10.15 -6.22 18.97
C ASP A 79 -10.99 -7.50 19.01
N ASN A 80 -10.39 -8.58 19.50
CA ASN A 80 -11.10 -9.80 19.85
C ASN A 80 -10.68 -10.23 21.25
N ASP A 81 -11.57 -10.02 22.22
CA ASP A 81 -11.32 -10.35 23.62
C ASP A 81 -11.10 -11.87 23.83
N LYS A 82 -11.67 -12.73 22.97
CA LYS A 82 -11.50 -14.19 23.10
C LYS A 82 -10.08 -14.66 22.82
N THR A 83 -9.40 -14.00 21.88
CA THR A 83 -8.01 -14.28 21.51
C THR A 83 -7.04 -13.28 22.14
N GLU A 84 -7.60 -12.32 22.90
CA GLU A 84 -6.92 -11.12 23.41
C GLU A 84 -6.23 -10.32 22.31
N TYR A 85 -6.66 -10.49 21.06
CA TYR A 85 -6.12 -9.78 19.91
C TYR A 85 -6.52 -8.31 19.99
N ARG A 86 -5.53 -7.44 19.76
CA ARG A 86 -5.73 -6.00 19.61
C ARG A 86 -5.67 -5.65 18.14
N GLY A 87 -6.81 -5.22 17.60
CA GLY A 87 -6.98 -4.83 16.21
C GLY A 87 -6.23 -3.55 15.88
N TYR A 88 -6.40 -3.09 14.65
CA TYR A 88 -5.78 -1.86 14.18
C TYR A 88 -6.51 -0.60 14.64
N VAL A 89 -7.79 -0.72 14.94
CA VAL A 89 -8.68 0.36 15.36
C VAL A 89 -9.43 -0.05 16.62
N SER A 90 -9.59 0.88 17.55
CA SER A 90 -10.28 0.63 18.81
C SER A 90 -11.75 0.29 18.59
N PRO A 91 -12.38 -0.50 19.47
CA PRO A 91 -13.81 -0.79 19.37
C PRO A 91 -14.69 0.48 19.30
N ALA A 92 -14.32 1.51 20.07
CA ALA A 92 -15.01 2.79 20.05
C ALA A 92 -14.93 3.48 18.68
N ASN A 93 -13.75 3.48 18.07
CA ASN A 93 -13.53 4.08 16.76
C ASN A 93 -14.17 3.29 15.62
N ASP A 94 -14.24 1.95 15.69
CA ASP A 94 -14.97 1.15 14.70
C ASP A 94 -16.49 1.37 14.79
N VAL A 95 -17.05 1.48 16.00
CA VAL A 95 -18.47 1.83 16.19
C VAL A 95 -18.75 3.22 15.62
N LYS A 96 -17.92 4.21 15.96
CA LYS A 96 -18.05 5.57 15.46
C LYS A 96 -17.88 5.64 13.93
N ALA A 97 -16.94 4.88 13.37
CA ALA A 97 -16.77 4.79 11.92
C ALA A 97 -18.01 4.21 11.23
N ALA A 98 -18.64 3.18 11.80
CA ALA A 98 -19.89 2.63 11.29
C ALA A 98 -21.04 3.65 11.34
N GLU A 99 -21.13 4.42 12.43
CA GLU A 99 -22.11 5.49 12.58
C GLU A 99 -21.93 6.58 11.51
N LEU A 100 -20.70 7.09 11.36
CA LEU A 100 -20.39 8.11 10.35
C LEU A 100 -20.62 7.59 8.93
N PHE A 101 -20.23 6.34 8.66
CA PHE A 101 -20.45 5.69 7.38
C PHE A 101 -21.94 5.62 7.02
N SER A 102 -22.81 5.31 7.99
CA SER A 102 -24.27 5.29 7.78
C SER A 102 -24.88 6.68 7.51
N LYS A 103 -24.15 7.74 7.82
CA LYS A 103 -24.53 9.14 7.64
C LYS A 103 -23.84 9.82 6.45
N MET A 104 -23.10 9.04 5.63
CA MET A 104 -22.45 9.59 4.44
C MET A 104 -23.46 10.25 3.50
N SER A 105 -22.98 11.25 2.77
CA SER A 105 -23.83 12.10 1.96
C SER A 105 -24.54 11.34 0.82
N ARG A 106 -25.55 12.00 0.23
CA ARG A 106 -26.18 11.52 -1.01
C ARG A 106 -25.17 11.40 -2.17
N PHE A 107 -24.10 12.20 -2.17
CA PHE A 107 -23.08 12.20 -3.21
C PHE A 107 -22.31 10.87 -3.23
N TRP A 108 -21.95 10.37 -2.05
CA TRP A 108 -21.38 9.04 -1.88
C TRP A 108 -22.30 7.92 -2.39
N THR A 109 -23.60 8.02 -2.09
CA THR A 109 -24.58 7.02 -2.56
C THR A 109 -24.65 7.00 -4.09
N ARG A 110 -24.67 8.17 -4.74
CA ARG A 110 -24.60 8.31 -6.20
C ARG A 110 -23.31 7.76 -6.79
N TYR A 111 -22.17 7.98 -6.14
CA TYR A 111 -20.90 7.38 -6.54
C TYR A 111 -20.97 5.84 -6.58
N LEU A 112 -21.54 5.20 -5.57
CA LEU A 112 -21.73 3.75 -5.55
C LEU A 112 -22.69 3.28 -6.66
N GLU A 113 -23.77 4.02 -6.92
CA GLU A 113 -24.68 3.76 -8.04
C GLU A 113 -23.97 3.86 -9.39
N ALA A 114 -23.12 4.88 -9.59
CA ALA A 114 -22.32 5.05 -10.80
C ALA A 114 -21.36 3.87 -11.05
N ILE A 115 -20.80 3.28 -9.98
CA ILE A 115 -20.02 2.04 -10.08
C ILE A 115 -20.91 0.87 -10.48
N ARG A 116 -22.06 0.66 -9.80
CA ARG A 116 -22.98 -0.45 -10.08
C ARG A 116 -23.56 -0.41 -11.50
N ASN A 117 -23.79 0.79 -12.02
CA ASN A 117 -24.32 1.02 -13.35
C ASN A 117 -23.25 1.00 -14.45
N ASP A 118 -21.97 0.85 -14.09
CA ASP A 118 -20.80 0.88 -14.99
C ASP A 118 -20.87 2.02 -16.01
N LEU A 119 -21.05 3.25 -15.50
CA LEU A 119 -21.18 4.44 -16.36
C LEU A 119 -19.91 4.74 -17.19
N GLY A 120 -18.81 4.02 -16.97
CA GLY A 120 -17.51 4.26 -17.61
C GLY A 120 -17.08 5.70 -17.42
N LEU A 121 -16.66 6.37 -18.50
CA LEU A 121 -16.27 7.79 -18.47
C LEU A 121 -17.46 8.77 -18.41
N ALA A 122 -18.71 8.29 -18.46
CA ALA A 122 -19.85 9.17 -18.28
C ALA A 122 -19.87 9.65 -16.82
N THR A 123 -19.95 10.96 -16.65
CA THR A 123 -20.00 11.56 -15.33
C THR A 123 -21.43 11.77 -14.89
N ASP A 124 -21.66 11.69 -13.58
CA ASP A 124 -22.93 12.04 -12.96
C ASP A 124 -22.65 13.21 -12.00
N ILE A 125 -23.10 14.40 -12.41
CA ILE A 125 -22.93 15.64 -11.64
C ILE A 125 -23.58 15.54 -10.25
N GLU A 126 -24.55 14.63 -10.07
CA GLU A 126 -25.15 14.36 -8.76
C GLU A 126 -24.20 13.63 -7.80
N CYS A 127 -23.00 13.22 -8.25
CA CYS A 127 -21.94 12.70 -7.39
C CYS A 127 -21.11 13.80 -6.71
N GLY A 128 -21.27 15.08 -7.06
CA GLY A 128 -20.49 16.17 -6.46
C GLY A 128 -18.97 15.92 -6.56
N GLY A 129 -18.23 16.07 -5.46
CA GLY A 129 -16.77 15.80 -5.43
C GLY A 129 -16.40 14.37 -5.83
N TRP A 130 -17.27 13.40 -5.53
CA TRP A 130 -17.09 11.99 -5.91
C TRP A 130 -17.16 11.75 -7.42
N GLU A 131 -17.76 12.66 -8.20
CA GLU A 131 -17.73 12.62 -9.66
C GLU A 131 -16.28 12.60 -10.17
N THR A 132 -15.44 13.47 -9.60
CA THR A 132 -14.02 13.59 -9.97
C THR A 132 -13.25 12.32 -9.60
N VAL A 133 -13.54 11.76 -8.42
CA VAL A 133 -12.96 10.46 -7.99
C VAL A 133 -13.29 9.37 -9.01
N ARG A 134 -14.57 9.23 -9.38
CA ARG A 134 -15.02 8.20 -10.32
C ARG A 134 -14.39 8.38 -11.69
N PHE A 135 -14.40 9.61 -12.20
CA PHE A 135 -13.79 9.96 -13.48
C PHE A 135 -12.31 9.56 -13.51
N LEU A 136 -11.53 9.94 -12.50
CA LEU A 136 -10.09 9.63 -12.44
C LEU A 136 -9.80 8.12 -12.29
N GLN A 137 -10.63 7.39 -11.53
CA GLN A 137 -10.55 5.93 -11.44
C GLN A 137 -10.79 5.25 -12.80
N GLU A 138 -11.75 5.75 -13.58
CA GLU A 138 -11.99 5.25 -14.94
C GLU A 138 -10.86 5.63 -15.89
N MET A 139 -10.37 6.88 -15.83
CA MET A 139 -9.22 7.32 -16.62
C MET A 139 -7.98 6.44 -16.37
N THR A 140 -7.75 6.04 -15.13
CA THR A 140 -6.69 5.09 -14.74
C THR A 140 -6.86 3.73 -15.46
N CYS A 141 -8.08 3.32 -15.74
CA CYS A 141 -8.34 2.08 -16.49
C CYS A 141 -8.15 2.24 -18.01
N TYR A 142 -8.49 3.42 -18.56
CA TYR A 142 -8.48 3.70 -20.01
C TYR A 142 -7.13 4.16 -20.56
N HIS A 143 -6.41 5.04 -19.86
CA HIS A 143 -5.19 5.67 -20.39
C HIS A 143 -3.93 4.83 -20.24
N ILE A 144 -3.97 3.84 -19.36
CA ILE A 144 -2.81 2.99 -19.11
C ILE A 144 -2.77 1.92 -20.17
N LYS A 145 -1.67 1.92 -20.94
CA LYS A 145 -1.45 1.00 -22.06
C LYS A 145 -1.81 -0.43 -21.62
N PRO A 146 -2.70 -1.13 -22.35
CA PRO A 146 -2.98 -2.52 -22.04
C PRO A 146 -1.66 -3.28 -22.05
N SER A 147 -1.44 -4.09 -21.01
CA SER A 147 -0.33 -5.03 -20.95
C SER A 147 -0.26 -5.79 -22.28
N GLN A 148 0.92 -5.87 -22.89
CA GLN A 148 1.14 -6.47 -24.21
C GLN A 148 0.59 -7.90 -24.35
N ASN A 149 0.26 -8.56 -23.23
CA ASN A 149 -0.25 -9.93 -23.19
C ASN A 149 -1.76 -10.06 -22.92
N THR A 150 -2.50 -8.94 -22.78
CA THR A 150 -3.96 -9.00 -22.66
C THR A 150 -4.62 -8.59 -23.98
N PRO A 151 -5.40 -9.48 -24.63
CA PRO A 151 -6.16 -9.13 -25.82
C PRO A 151 -7.37 -8.27 -25.42
N PHE A 152 -7.12 -7.03 -24.99
CA PHE A 152 -8.17 -6.06 -24.73
C PHE A 152 -8.60 -5.46 -26.07
N LYS A 153 -9.77 -5.87 -26.57
CA LYS A 153 -10.43 -5.29 -27.76
C LYS A 153 -11.04 -3.92 -27.45
N GLY A 154 -10.26 -3.00 -26.92
CA GLY A 154 -10.65 -1.60 -26.78
C GLY A 154 -10.31 -0.85 -28.06
N ASN A 155 -11.29 -0.67 -28.95
CA ASN A 155 -11.14 0.08 -30.21
C ASN A 155 -11.07 1.61 -30.03
N VAL A 156 -10.68 2.11 -28.85
CA VAL A 156 -10.85 3.52 -28.51
C VAL A 156 -9.48 4.12 -28.16
N PHE A 157 -9.00 4.99 -29.05
CA PHE A 157 -7.74 5.76 -28.99
C PHE A 157 -6.40 5.07 -29.27
N LYS A 158 -6.29 4.35 -30.40
CA LYS A 158 -4.98 4.11 -31.06
C LYS A 158 -4.72 5.01 -32.28
N GLY A 159 -5.55 6.03 -32.51
CA GLY A 159 -5.26 7.07 -33.50
C GLY A 159 -4.33 8.11 -32.89
N GLY A 160 -3.02 7.83 -32.89
CA GLY A 160 -2.03 8.89 -32.75
C GLY A 160 -2.24 9.89 -33.89
N TYR A 161 -2.40 11.16 -33.55
CA TYR A 161 -2.47 12.26 -34.50
C TYR A 161 -1.10 12.37 -35.19
N SER A 162 -0.94 11.76 -36.36
CA SER A 162 0.06 12.16 -37.35
C SER A 162 -0.67 13.03 -38.37
N PRO A 163 -0.37 14.33 -38.47
CA PRO A 163 -0.89 15.13 -39.56
C PRO A 163 -0.01 14.88 -40.79
N ALA A 164 -0.42 13.94 -41.63
CA ALA A 164 -0.07 13.90 -43.05
C ALA A 164 -0.95 12.87 -43.76
N ASP A 165 -1.83 13.42 -44.61
CA ASP A 165 -2.28 12.91 -45.91
C ASP A 165 -3.20 11.67 -46.00
N ASP A 166 -4.27 11.88 -46.78
CA ASP A 166 -5.11 10.91 -47.52
C ASP A 166 -6.09 10.04 -46.70
N ASP A 167 -7.32 9.69 -47.09
CA ASP A 167 -8.24 10.02 -48.19
C ASP A 167 -9.56 9.25 -47.86
N ASP A 168 -10.72 9.83 -48.22
CA ASP A 168 -12.07 9.26 -48.42
C ASP A 168 -12.58 8.01 -47.67
N GLY A 169 -12.85 8.12 -46.35
CA GLY A 169 -13.57 7.09 -45.57
C GLY A 169 -14.78 7.61 -44.78
N ASP A 170 -15.99 7.17 -45.17
CA ASP A 170 -17.31 7.47 -44.60
C ASP A 170 -17.33 7.55 -43.05
N GLY A 171 -17.39 8.79 -42.55
CA GLY A 171 -17.30 9.19 -41.14
C GLY A 171 -18.62 9.20 -40.36
N SER A 172 -19.58 8.35 -40.71
CA SER A 172 -20.92 8.30 -40.08
C SER A 172 -20.91 7.95 -38.57
N ALA A 173 -20.00 7.10 -38.09
CA ALA A 173 -20.00 6.65 -36.69
C ALA A 173 -19.21 7.56 -35.72
N ILE A 174 -18.25 8.35 -36.23
CA ILE A 174 -17.37 9.20 -35.41
C ILE A 174 -17.99 10.58 -35.15
N HIS A 175 -18.85 11.06 -36.06
CA HIS A 175 -19.54 12.35 -35.89
C HIS A 175 -20.50 12.37 -34.69
N GLY A 176 -21.09 11.24 -34.31
CA GLY A 176 -22.02 11.14 -33.18
C GLY A 176 -21.38 11.28 -31.79
N LEU A 177 -20.13 10.82 -31.63
CA LEU A 177 -19.38 10.97 -30.37
C LEU A 177 -18.72 12.35 -30.27
N ARG A 178 -18.24 12.89 -31.39
CA ARG A 178 -17.66 14.24 -31.45
C ARG A 178 -18.71 15.33 -31.22
N ALA A 179 -19.91 15.17 -31.78
CA ALA A 179 -21.04 16.08 -31.53
C ALA A 179 -21.55 16.05 -30.09
N LYS A 180 -21.32 14.95 -29.33
CA LYS A 180 -21.64 14.87 -27.90
C LYS A 180 -20.63 15.63 -27.01
N PHE A 181 -19.37 15.74 -27.42
CA PHE A 181 -18.36 16.50 -26.68
C PHE A 181 -18.33 17.99 -27.06
N GLU A 182 -18.60 18.34 -28.33
CA GLU A 182 -18.62 19.76 -28.77
C GLU A 182 -19.89 20.52 -28.34
N ASN A 183 -20.96 19.83 -27.90
CA ASN A 183 -22.21 20.46 -27.44
C ASN A 183 -22.48 20.39 -25.93
N MET A 184 -21.55 19.89 -25.10
CA MET A 184 -21.63 20.05 -23.64
C MET A 184 -21.30 21.49 -23.23
N LYS A 185 -22.22 22.42 -23.49
CA LYS A 185 -22.30 23.64 -22.70
C LYS A 185 -22.81 23.23 -21.31
N LEU A 186 -21.88 22.96 -20.39
CA LEU A 186 -22.15 22.84 -18.96
C LEU A 186 -22.95 24.08 -18.52
N LYS A 187 -24.27 23.92 -18.37
CA LYS A 187 -25.10 24.92 -17.70
C LYS A 187 -25.01 24.63 -16.21
N THR A 188 -24.10 25.32 -15.55
CA THR A 188 -24.03 25.37 -14.09
C THR A 188 -25.33 25.99 -13.57
N ALA A 189 -25.99 25.32 -12.62
CA ALA A 189 -27.09 25.92 -11.88
C ALA A 189 -26.57 27.16 -11.12
N GLN A 190 -27.33 28.24 -11.11
CA GLN A 190 -27.03 29.40 -10.28
C GLN A 190 -27.12 28.97 -8.81
N SER A 191 -25.97 28.92 -8.12
CA SER A 191 -25.88 28.81 -6.67
C SER A 191 -25.03 29.95 -6.12
N ASP A 192 -25.47 30.48 -4.99
CA ASP A 192 -24.92 31.66 -4.32
C ASP A 192 -23.40 31.58 -4.07
N GLU A 193 -22.76 32.70 -4.41
CA GLU A 193 -21.42 33.18 -4.01
C GLU A 193 -20.37 32.13 -3.61
N THR A 194 -19.98 31.27 -4.56
CA THR A 194 -18.64 30.64 -4.53
C THR A 194 -17.75 31.38 -5.54
N LYS A 195 -16.58 31.87 -5.11
CA LYS A 195 -15.61 32.52 -6.01
C LYS A 195 -15.31 31.53 -7.14
N MET A 196 -15.60 31.90 -8.39
CA MET A 196 -15.26 31.08 -9.57
C MET A 196 -13.92 31.52 -10.14
N GLY A 197 -13.12 30.56 -10.62
CA GLY A 197 -11.93 30.86 -11.42
C GLY A 197 -12.30 31.41 -12.81
N PRO A 198 -11.34 31.96 -13.57
CA PRO A 198 -11.58 32.62 -14.87
C PRO A 198 -12.20 31.72 -15.97
N HIS A 199 -12.36 30.42 -15.74
CA HIS A 199 -12.95 29.47 -16.68
C HIS A 199 -14.20 28.75 -16.16
N GLY A 200 -14.85 29.27 -15.10
CA GLY A 200 -16.05 28.64 -14.55
C GLY A 200 -15.80 27.31 -13.83
N THR A 201 -14.53 26.95 -13.61
CA THR A 201 -14.14 25.92 -12.65
C THR A 201 -14.34 26.43 -11.23
N PRO A 202 -14.84 25.59 -10.30
CA PRO A 202 -14.83 25.91 -8.87
C PRO A 202 -13.43 26.34 -8.48
N TYR A 203 -13.30 27.50 -7.81
CA TYR A 203 -12.01 27.97 -7.33
C TYR A 203 -11.53 27.01 -6.23
N VAL A 204 -10.57 26.15 -6.58
CA VAL A 204 -9.81 25.40 -5.60
C VAL A 204 -8.80 26.38 -5.01
N GLU A 205 -8.82 26.59 -3.69
CA GLU A 205 -7.80 27.40 -3.02
C GLU A 205 -6.41 26.93 -3.47
N PRO A 206 -5.53 27.83 -3.94
CA PRO A 206 -4.19 27.45 -4.37
C PRO A 206 -3.43 26.91 -3.16
N PHE A 207 -3.20 25.59 -3.14
CA PHE A 207 -2.29 24.99 -2.18
C PHE A 207 -0.89 25.59 -2.37
N HIS A 208 -0.39 26.28 -1.36
CA HIS A 208 1.03 26.66 -1.31
C HIS A 208 1.85 25.37 -1.26
N MET A 209 2.49 25.04 -2.38
CA MET A 209 3.33 23.84 -2.47
C MET A 209 4.49 23.96 -1.48
N ALA A 210 4.69 22.94 -0.65
CA ALA A 210 5.95 22.74 0.06
C ALA A 210 7.13 22.84 -0.92
N ALA A 211 8.24 23.44 -0.47
CA ALA A 211 9.34 23.86 -1.31
C ALA A 211 9.74 22.82 -2.38
N LYS A 212 9.85 23.26 -3.65
CA LYS A 212 10.29 22.43 -4.78
C LYS A 212 11.64 21.78 -4.46
N SER A 213 11.66 20.46 -4.27
CA SER A 213 12.90 19.71 -4.50
C SER A 213 12.96 19.25 -5.95
N ASP A 214 14.17 18.95 -6.43
CA ASP A 214 14.47 18.43 -7.78
C ASP A 214 13.92 17.00 -7.98
N TYR A 215 12.60 16.83 -7.86
CA TYR A 215 11.93 15.53 -7.85
C TYR A 215 11.73 14.96 -9.26
N ASN A 216 11.86 13.63 -9.39
CA ASN A 216 11.35 12.90 -10.54
C ASN A 216 9.85 13.19 -10.67
N HIS A 217 9.44 13.81 -11.77
CA HIS A 217 8.02 13.99 -12.04
C HIS A 217 7.35 12.61 -12.17
N PRO A 218 6.17 12.38 -11.58
CA PRO A 218 5.41 11.16 -11.81
C PRO A 218 5.25 10.94 -13.32
N SER A 219 5.36 9.69 -13.75
CA SER A 219 5.06 9.40 -15.16
C SER A 219 3.62 9.82 -15.47
N LYS A 220 3.32 10.23 -16.71
CA LYS A 220 1.95 10.64 -17.09
C LYS A 220 0.90 9.58 -16.73
N ASP A 221 1.28 8.31 -16.79
CA ASP A 221 0.40 7.18 -16.48
C ASP A 221 0.20 6.99 -14.96
N GLU A 222 1.19 7.35 -14.14
CA GLU A 222 1.15 7.28 -12.66
C GLU A 222 0.38 8.44 -12.03
N MET A 223 0.28 9.58 -12.73
CA MET A 223 -0.51 10.72 -12.27
C MET A 223 -1.99 10.37 -12.09
N TYR A 224 -2.58 9.54 -12.95
CA TYR A 224 -3.99 9.15 -12.85
C TYR A 224 -4.30 8.33 -11.58
N PRO A 225 -3.66 7.17 -11.31
CA PRO A 225 -3.93 6.41 -10.09
C PRO A 225 -3.58 7.19 -8.83
N ASN A 226 -2.51 8.01 -8.86
CA ASN A 226 -2.13 8.86 -7.73
C ASN A 226 -3.23 9.90 -7.43
N THR A 227 -3.60 10.70 -8.42
CA THR A 227 -4.65 11.72 -8.27
C THR A 227 -5.99 11.08 -7.90
N ALA A 228 -6.35 9.95 -8.51
CA ALA A 228 -7.56 9.21 -8.17
C ALA A 228 -7.58 8.75 -6.70
N LEU A 229 -6.45 8.23 -6.21
CA LEU A 229 -6.33 7.79 -4.81
C LEU A 229 -6.43 8.97 -3.85
N LEU A 230 -5.73 10.06 -4.11
CA LEU A 230 -5.72 11.21 -3.21
C LEU A 230 -7.07 11.93 -3.17
N PHE A 231 -7.75 12.08 -4.31
CA PHE A 231 -9.11 12.61 -4.33
C PHE A 231 -10.09 11.69 -3.60
N LEU A 232 -9.97 10.36 -3.76
CA LEU A 232 -10.77 9.42 -2.98
C LEU A 232 -10.56 9.64 -1.48
N LEU A 233 -9.31 9.66 -1.02
CA LEU A 233 -8.97 9.82 0.39
C LEU A 233 -9.45 11.16 0.96
N GLU A 234 -9.34 12.22 0.17
CA GLU A 234 -9.78 13.56 0.56
C GLU A 234 -11.31 13.68 0.60
N GLU A 235 -12.05 13.09 -0.35
CA GLU A 235 -13.51 13.04 -0.29
C GLU A 235 -14.00 12.24 0.92
N VAL A 236 -13.37 11.09 1.25
CA VAL A 236 -13.69 10.36 2.49
C VAL A 236 -13.46 11.25 3.71
N ARG A 237 -12.35 11.99 3.76
CA ARG A 237 -12.03 12.91 4.85
C ARG A 237 -13.08 14.04 4.95
N LYS A 238 -13.54 14.62 3.84
CA LYS A 238 -14.58 15.66 3.82
C LYS A 238 -15.90 15.17 4.42
N GLU A 239 -16.31 13.94 4.11
CA GLU A 239 -17.53 13.31 4.66
C GLU A 239 -17.49 13.21 6.19
N ILE A 240 -16.30 13.16 6.79
CA ILE A 240 -16.09 13.10 8.25
C ILE A 240 -15.36 14.32 8.82
N SER A 241 -15.37 15.46 8.10
CA SER A 241 -14.56 16.63 8.44
C SER A 241 -14.82 17.20 9.84
N ALA A 242 -16.04 17.06 10.37
CA ALA A 242 -16.36 17.47 11.74
C ALA A 242 -15.57 16.67 12.81
N GLU A 243 -15.17 15.43 12.50
CA GLU A 243 -14.49 14.54 13.43
C GLU A 243 -12.97 14.63 13.30
N VAL A 244 -12.46 15.02 12.13
CA VAL A 244 -11.02 15.16 11.83
C VAL A 244 -10.73 16.51 11.13
N PRO A 245 -11.08 17.65 11.76
CA PRO A 245 -11.07 18.96 11.09
C PRO A 245 -9.68 19.42 10.65
N LEU A 246 -8.63 18.93 11.31
CA LEU A 246 -7.24 19.28 11.05
C LEU A 246 -6.54 18.31 10.10
N PHE A 247 -7.20 17.26 9.62
CA PHE A 247 -6.55 16.26 8.78
C PHE A 247 -6.63 16.67 7.31
N ASN A 248 -5.52 16.54 6.59
CA ASN A 248 -5.46 16.79 5.16
C ASN A 248 -4.64 15.70 4.46
N TRP A 249 -5.14 15.22 3.34
CA TRP A 249 -4.35 14.44 2.39
C TRP A 249 -3.64 15.39 1.43
N ILE A 250 -2.32 15.29 1.35
CA ILE A 250 -1.47 16.19 0.58
C ILE A 250 -0.88 15.48 -0.63
N LEU A 251 -0.94 16.16 -1.78
CA LEU A 251 -0.44 15.74 -3.09
C LEU A 251 1.09 15.82 -3.26
N PRO A 252 1.78 16.87 -2.79
CA PRO A 252 3.24 16.92 -2.86
C PRO A 252 3.92 15.63 -2.38
N ARG A 253 4.83 15.11 -3.22
CA ARG A 253 5.68 13.97 -2.88
C ARG A 253 6.48 14.28 -1.61
N LEU A 254 6.44 13.37 -0.65
CA LEU A 254 7.21 13.49 0.58
C LEU A 254 8.44 12.59 0.50
N GLY A 255 9.62 13.18 0.69
CA GLY A 255 10.87 12.46 0.84
C GLY A 255 11.03 11.93 2.26
N LEU A 256 11.06 10.60 2.41
CA LEU A 256 11.37 9.93 3.66
C LEU A 256 12.79 9.38 3.62
N HIS A 257 13.51 9.51 4.72
CA HIS A 257 14.96 9.26 4.76
C HIS A 257 15.31 8.12 5.72
N LEU A 258 16.10 7.17 5.23
CA LEU A 258 16.75 6.15 6.04
C LEU A 258 17.99 6.76 6.69
N LEU A 259 17.83 7.28 7.90
CA LEU A 259 18.90 7.88 8.68
C LEU A 259 19.49 6.86 9.66
N ALA A 260 20.76 6.50 9.47
CA ALA A 260 21.42 5.52 10.33
C ALA A 260 22.73 6.06 10.93
N SER A 261 23.03 5.66 12.16
CA SER A 261 24.35 5.89 12.74
C SER A 261 25.40 5.01 12.04
N LYS A 262 26.54 5.61 11.66
CA LYS A 262 27.67 4.82 11.15
C LYS A 262 28.28 4.01 12.29
N PRO A 263 28.58 2.71 12.08
CA PRO A 263 29.32 1.94 13.07
C PRO A 263 30.71 2.56 13.22
N ASN A 264 31.08 2.95 14.45
CA ASN A 264 32.43 3.44 14.71
C ASN A 264 33.43 2.32 14.43
N SER A 265 34.37 2.53 13.50
CA SER A 265 35.41 1.56 13.16
C SER A 265 36.39 1.25 14.31
N ARG A 266 36.28 1.92 15.45
CA ARG A 266 37.11 1.66 16.64
C ARG A 266 36.44 0.61 17.52
N LYS A 267 37.19 -0.47 17.81
CA LYS A 267 36.80 -1.70 18.54
C LYS A 267 36.20 -1.53 19.96
N ASN A 268 35.96 -0.31 20.45
CA ASN A 268 35.30 -0.10 21.73
C ASN A 268 33.82 0.23 21.48
N GLN A 269 32.96 -0.76 21.76
CA GLN A 269 31.50 -0.81 21.57
C GLN A 269 30.67 0.27 22.30
N ASN A 270 31.31 1.33 22.81
CA ASN A 270 30.56 2.44 23.39
C ASN A 270 30.07 3.32 22.23
N PHE A 271 28.82 3.08 21.80
CA PHE A 271 28.07 3.90 20.86
C PHE A 271 27.91 5.31 21.43
N ILE A 272 28.88 6.19 21.14
CA ILE A 272 28.68 7.63 21.27
C ILE A 272 27.71 8.02 20.15
N LYS A 273 26.71 8.84 20.49
CA LYS A 273 25.68 9.43 19.61
C LYS A 273 26.33 10.06 18.36
N GLY A 274 26.61 9.23 17.36
CA GLY A 274 27.30 9.62 16.14
C GLY A 274 26.38 10.43 15.23
N THR A 275 26.98 11.19 14.32
CA THR A 275 26.23 11.85 13.24
C THR A 275 25.46 10.79 12.46
N LYS A 276 24.13 10.93 12.42
CA LYS A 276 23.30 10.10 11.54
C LYS A 276 23.64 10.45 10.11
N THR A 277 23.86 9.43 9.29
CA THR A 277 24.08 9.59 7.86
C THR A 277 22.86 9.09 7.13
N GLU A 278 22.43 9.84 6.13
CA GLU A 278 21.41 9.39 5.20
C GLU A 278 21.98 8.26 4.35
N LEU A 279 21.29 7.12 4.36
CA LEU A 279 21.63 5.95 3.58
C LEU A 279 20.80 5.85 2.30
N MET A 280 19.55 6.29 2.36
CA MET A 280 18.56 6.16 1.28
C MET A 280 17.46 7.19 1.47
N GLN A 281 16.91 7.71 0.37
CA GLN A 281 15.64 8.42 0.34
C GLN A 281 14.60 7.56 -0.39
N ALA A 282 13.38 7.51 0.15
CA ALA A 282 12.21 6.91 -0.46
C ALA A 282 11.13 7.99 -0.59
N GLN A 283 10.59 8.18 -1.79
CA GLN A 283 9.56 9.19 -2.05
C GLN A 283 8.21 8.50 -2.07
N VAL A 284 7.25 9.06 -1.32
CA VAL A 284 5.85 8.63 -1.36
C VAL A 284 5.03 9.58 -2.22
N ASP A 285 4.01 9.05 -2.87
CA ASP A 285 3.15 9.79 -3.78
C ASP A 285 2.19 10.79 -3.11
N GLY A 286 1.96 10.62 -1.80
CA GLY A 286 1.17 11.53 -0.98
C GLY A 286 1.14 11.06 0.48
N TYR A 287 0.57 11.87 1.35
CA TYR A 287 0.50 11.57 2.78
C TYR A 287 -0.64 12.29 3.47
N LEU A 288 -1.10 11.72 4.58
CA LEU A 288 -2.00 12.36 5.52
C LEU A 288 -1.18 13.12 6.55
N CYS A 289 -1.54 14.37 6.83
CA CYS A 289 -0.91 15.15 7.89
C CYS A 289 -1.96 15.89 8.71
N ARG A 290 -1.51 16.45 9.83
CA ARG A 290 -2.28 17.40 10.63
C ARG A 290 -1.90 18.83 10.24
N ARG A 291 -2.90 19.71 10.09
CA ARG A 291 -2.73 21.16 10.02
C ARG A 291 -2.47 21.71 11.41
N ASP A 292 -1.54 22.65 11.55
CA ASP A 292 -1.31 23.30 12.84
C ASP A 292 -2.52 24.16 13.25
N GLU A 293 -2.82 24.20 14.55
CA GLU A 293 -3.92 25.01 15.09
C GLU A 293 -3.54 26.49 15.20
N ASP A 294 -2.24 26.79 15.20
CA ASP A 294 -1.71 28.14 15.23
C ASP A 294 -2.14 28.82 13.91
N GLN A 295 -3.24 29.56 14.01
CA GLN A 295 -3.71 30.44 12.95
C GLN A 295 -2.83 31.68 12.96
N ASP A 296 -2.32 32.05 11.80
CA ASP A 296 -1.71 33.36 11.60
C ASP A 296 -2.76 34.45 11.87
N GLU A 297 -2.36 35.72 12.05
CA GLU A 297 -3.28 36.83 12.35
C GLU A 297 -4.45 36.97 11.34
N ASP A 298 -4.27 36.42 10.13
CA ASP A 298 -5.26 36.37 9.05
C ASP A 298 -6.18 35.12 9.07
N GLY A 299 -6.09 34.28 10.11
CA GLY A 299 -6.91 33.06 10.25
C GLY A 299 -6.49 31.90 9.35
N GLN A 300 -5.39 32.02 8.60
CA GLN A 300 -4.84 30.96 7.77
C GLN A 300 -3.66 30.31 8.49
N SER A 301 -3.82 29.09 8.99
CA SER A 301 -2.64 28.26 9.29
C SER A 301 -2.18 27.61 8.00
N SER A 302 -1.08 28.10 7.44
CA SER A 302 -0.48 27.57 6.22
C SER A 302 0.42 26.36 6.46
N ASN A 303 0.70 26.04 7.72
CA ASN A 303 1.66 25.01 8.09
C ASN A 303 1.00 23.64 8.30
N PHE A 304 1.61 22.62 7.72
CA PHE A 304 1.27 21.23 7.91
C PHE A 304 2.39 20.55 8.71
N SER A 305 2.03 19.64 9.61
CA SER A 305 2.99 18.81 10.34
C SER A 305 3.88 18.07 9.34
N GLU A 306 5.21 18.19 9.54
CA GLU A 306 6.20 17.45 8.77
C GLU A 306 6.13 15.94 9.00
N ILE A 307 5.49 15.50 10.10
CA ILE A 307 5.36 14.09 10.44
C ILE A 307 4.08 13.55 9.81
N PRO A 308 4.17 12.65 8.81
CA PRO A 308 2.97 12.07 8.21
C PRO A 308 2.27 11.15 9.22
N LEU A 309 0.94 11.16 9.16
CA LEU A 309 0.05 10.27 9.91
C LEU A 309 -0.21 8.95 9.17
N ALA A 310 -0.23 9.02 7.85
CA ALA A 310 -0.32 7.89 6.93
C ALA A 310 0.37 8.29 5.62
N ILE A 311 0.81 7.32 4.83
CA ILE A 311 1.41 7.56 3.51
C ILE A 311 0.62 6.85 2.42
N CYS A 312 0.74 7.29 1.18
CA CYS A 312 0.16 6.60 0.05
C CYS A 312 1.13 6.46 -1.12
N GLU A 313 0.92 5.40 -1.90
CA GLU A 313 1.74 5.06 -3.05
C GLU A 313 0.85 4.67 -4.23
N ALA A 314 1.17 5.09 -5.44
CA ALA A 314 0.40 4.76 -6.63
C ALA A 314 1.26 4.11 -7.71
N LYS A 315 0.66 3.18 -8.45
CA LYS A 315 1.29 2.49 -9.57
C LYS A 315 0.34 2.44 -10.76
N PRO A 316 0.82 2.69 -11.98
CA PRO A 316 -0.01 2.63 -13.17
C PRO A 316 -0.41 1.20 -13.55
N PHE A 317 0.26 0.19 -13.03
CA PHE A 317 0.02 -1.21 -13.43
C PHE A 317 -0.71 -1.99 -12.34
N VAL A 318 -1.31 -3.12 -12.76
CA VAL A 318 -1.89 -4.11 -11.84
C VAL A 318 -0.77 -4.75 -11.02
N ARG A 319 -0.97 -4.96 -9.71
CA ARG A 319 0.09 -5.36 -8.79
C ARG A 319 0.80 -6.64 -9.24
N VAL A 320 0.05 -7.65 -9.68
CA VAL A 320 0.60 -8.95 -10.09
C VAL A 320 1.70 -8.87 -11.16
N GLN A 321 1.69 -7.84 -12.00
CA GLN A 321 2.66 -7.68 -13.09
C GLN A 321 4.05 -7.23 -12.60
N HIS A 322 4.09 -6.57 -11.44
CA HIS A 322 5.30 -5.95 -10.90
C HIS A 322 5.39 -6.10 -9.37
N ALA A 323 4.77 -7.15 -8.82
CA ALA A 323 4.59 -7.31 -7.38
C ALA A 323 5.92 -7.23 -6.64
N GLU A 324 6.97 -7.88 -7.15
CA GLU A 324 8.28 -7.88 -6.53
C GLU A 324 8.85 -6.47 -6.36
N ARG A 325 8.86 -5.68 -7.43
CA ARG A 325 9.37 -4.31 -7.40
C ARG A 325 8.53 -3.42 -6.48
N THR A 326 7.21 -3.50 -6.61
CA THR A 326 6.27 -2.71 -5.81
C THR A 326 6.43 -3.00 -4.32
N LEU A 327 6.43 -4.28 -3.92
CA LEU A 327 6.50 -4.67 -2.51
C LEU A 327 7.82 -4.23 -1.87
N ARG A 328 8.96 -4.31 -2.58
CA ARG A 328 10.21 -3.80 -2.02
C ARG A 328 10.22 -2.29 -1.89
N GLN A 329 9.70 -1.56 -2.89
CA GLN A 329 9.61 -0.10 -2.82
C GLN A 329 8.75 0.33 -1.62
N GLU A 330 7.56 -0.25 -1.46
CA GLU A 330 6.66 0.04 -0.34
C GLU A 330 7.31 -0.29 1.03
N THR A 331 8.12 -1.35 1.07
CA THR A 331 8.92 -1.69 2.24
C THR A 331 9.98 -0.62 2.53
N ALA A 332 10.66 -0.12 1.49
CA ALA A 332 11.66 0.94 1.63
C ALA A 332 11.04 2.25 2.15
N GLU A 333 9.86 2.63 1.65
CA GLU A 333 9.11 3.80 2.12
C GLU A 333 8.72 3.66 3.60
N MET A 334 8.15 2.51 3.98
CA MET A 334 7.79 2.23 5.38
C MET A 334 9.03 2.22 6.30
N ALA A 335 10.13 1.62 5.86
CA ALA A 335 11.38 1.58 6.61
C ALA A 335 12.00 2.98 6.78
N CYS A 336 12.01 3.81 5.73
CA CYS A 336 12.43 5.21 5.81
C CYS A 336 11.54 6.00 6.78
N TRP A 337 10.22 5.82 6.72
CA TRP A 337 9.29 6.46 7.67
C TRP A 337 9.64 6.11 9.12
N ILE A 338 9.83 4.82 9.41
CA ILE A 338 10.17 4.35 10.77
C ILE A 338 11.55 4.85 11.20
N ALA A 339 12.55 4.87 10.31
CA ALA A 339 13.88 5.37 10.64
C ALA A 339 13.86 6.85 11.01
N GLN A 340 13.16 7.67 10.21
CA GLN A 340 13.07 9.11 10.39
C GLN A 340 12.18 9.52 11.56
N HIS A 341 11.03 8.86 11.73
CA HIS A 341 9.97 9.27 12.67
C HIS A 341 9.58 8.20 13.71
N GLY A 342 10.35 7.13 13.86
CA GLY A 342 10.01 5.98 14.73
C GLY A 342 9.74 6.34 16.19
N HIS A 343 10.39 7.38 16.74
CA HIS A 343 10.14 7.83 18.11
C HIS A 343 8.85 8.64 18.27
N SER A 344 8.30 9.17 17.18
CA SER A 344 7.04 9.91 17.22
C SER A 344 5.88 8.97 17.47
N GLN A 345 4.98 9.36 18.36
CA GLN A 345 3.70 8.68 18.53
C GLN A 345 2.67 9.12 17.46
N GLU A 346 2.98 10.16 16.68
CA GLU A 346 2.14 10.56 15.54
C GLU A 346 2.20 9.53 14.42
N GLY A 347 1.04 9.32 13.79
CA GLY A 347 0.89 8.35 12.72
C GLY A 347 0.87 6.88 13.19
N LEU A 348 0.68 6.64 14.48
CA LEU A 348 0.53 5.30 15.02
C LEU A 348 -0.95 4.91 15.11
N LEU A 349 -1.24 3.72 14.60
CA LEU A 349 -2.49 3.03 14.88
C LEU A 349 -2.48 2.43 16.29
N GLN A 350 -3.56 1.74 16.67
CA GLN A 350 -3.61 1.02 17.92
C GLN A 350 -2.46 -0.01 18.00
N ARG A 351 -1.70 0.03 19.10
CA ARG A 351 -0.61 -0.91 19.37
C ARG A 351 -1.11 -2.34 19.42
N SER A 352 -0.26 -3.27 18.99
CA SER A 352 -0.56 -4.69 19.16
C SER A 352 -0.61 -5.08 20.64
N LYS A 353 -1.17 -6.25 20.93
CA LYS A 353 -1.16 -6.82 22.28
C LYS A 353 0.27 -6.99 22.81
N SER A 354 1.24 -7.26 21.93
CA SER A 354 2.65 -7.37 22.29
C SER A 354 3.37 -6.02 22.38
N GLY A 355 2.65 -4.89 22.30
CA GLY A 355 3.20 -3.54 22.39
C GLY A 355 3.77 -2.98 21.08
N ARG A 356 3.72 -3.73 19.98
CA ARG A 356 4.29 -3.34 18.69
C ARG A 356 3.58 -2.14 18.10
N TYR A 357 4.36 -1.31 17.43
CA TYR A 357 3.93 -0.12 16.71
C TYR A 357 3.32 -0.50 15.36
N ARG A 358 2.40 0.32 14.86
CA ARG A 358 1.71 0.09 13.60
C ARG A 358 1.51 1.39 12.83
N ARG A 359 1.91 1.40 11.56
CA ARG A 359 1.78 2.56 10.65
C ARG A 359 0.97 2.18 9.40
N LEU A 360 0.20 3.13 8.89
CA LEU A 360 -0.72 2.95 7.78
C LEU A 360 -0.13 3.44 6.45
N MET A 361 -0.16 2.59 5.44
CA MET A 361 0.04 2.93 4.04
C MET A 361 -1.19 2.53 3.21
N VAL A 362 -1.60 3.38 2.27
CA VAL A 362 -2.62 3.06 1.26
C VAL A 362 -1.97 3.02 -0.10
N SER A 363 -2.02 1.89 -0.78
CA SER A 363 -1.38 1.73 -2.10
C SER A 363 -2.41 1.51 -3.20
N HIS A 364 -2.27 2.17 -4.36
CA HIS A 364 -3.18 2.03 -5.49
C HIS A 364 -2.45 1.57 -6.75
N ASN A 365 -2.69 0.32 -7.15
CA ASN A 365 -2.18 -0.29 -8.37
C ASN A 365 -3.29 -0.33 -9.43
N ARG A 366 -3.33 0.66 -10.32
CA ARG A 366 -4.33 0.81 -11.38
C ARG A 366 -5.79 0.85 -10.91
N HIS A 367 -6.41 -0.29 -10.66
CA HIS A 367 -7.82 -0.40 -10.21
C HIS A 367 -7.94 -1.20 -8.92
N GLU A 368 -6.79 -1.49 -8.31
CA GLU A 368 -6.64 -2.28 -7.09
C GLU A 368 -6.08 -1.37 -6.01
N ILE A 369 -6.86 -1.10 -4.97
CA ILE A 369 -6.39 -0.42 -3.77
C ILE A 369 -6.01 -1.48 -2.72
N TYR A 370 -4.94 -1.21 -1.98
CA TYR A 370 -4.44 -2.07 -0.91
C TYR A 370 -4.28 -1.23 0.36
N ILE A 371 -4.64 -1.82 1.49
CA ILE A 371 -4.31 -1.28 2.82
C ILE A 371 -3.10 -2.05 3.31
N ILE A 372 -2.05 -1.34 3.70
CA ILE A 372 -0.80 -1.92 4.17
C ILE A 372 -0.53 -1.42 5.58
N ILE A 373 -0.37 -2.34 6.53
CA ILE A 373 0.00 -2.02 7.91
C ILE A 373 1.44 -2.49 8.15
N GLY A 374 2.34 -1.55 8.40
CA GLY A 374 3.69 -1.86 8.85
C GLY A 374 3.70 -2.06 10.37
N GLU A 375 3.87 -3.29 10.84
CA GLU A 375 3.96 -3.62 12.27
C GLU A 375 5.41 -3.91 12.68
N TYR A 376 5.92 -3.20 13.69
CA TYR A 376 7.31 -3.29 14.11
C TYR A 376 7.52 -3.14 15.63
N GLY A 377 8.65 -3.63 16.11
CA GLY A 377 9.07 -3.61 17.51
C GLY A 377 10.11 -2.54 17.85
N ASP A 378 10.46 -2.45 19.13
CA ASP A 378 11.53 -1.56 19.60
C ASP A 378 12.89 -2.01 19.03
N GLU A 379 13.14 -3.33 18.92
CA GLU A 379 14.39 -3.85 18.36
C GLU A 379 14.52 -3.50 16.87
N TYR A 380 13.47 -3.69 16.08
CA TYR A 380 13.46 -3.29 14.68
C TYR A 380 13.71 -1.78 14.53
N GLN A 381 13.06 -0.95 15.34
CA GLN A 381 13.24 0.50 15.28
C GLN A 381 14.70 0.90 15.53
N ARG A 382 15.33 0.35 16.57
CA ARG A 382 16.75 0.57 16.85
C ARG A 382 17.64 0.07 15.72
N TYR A 383 17.31 -1.08 15.13
CA TYR A 383 18.05 -1.64 14.01
C TYR A 383 18.00 -0.73 12.77
N ILE A 384 16.81 -0.30 12.36
CA ILE A 384 16.63 0.50 11.15
C ILE A 384 17.22 1.91 11.30
N GLN A 385 17.36 2.39 12.54
CA GLN A 385 18.07 3.63 12.88
C GLN A 385 19.61 3.46 12.99
N GLY A 386 20.13 2.25 12.76
CA GLY A 386 21.55 1.92 12.85
C GLY A 386 22.13 1.96 14.27
N GLU A 387 21.28 1.81 15.29
CA GLU A 387 21.71 1.80 16.69
C GLU A 387 22.19 0.42 17.15
N ILE A 388 21.69 -0.64 16.50
CA ILE A 388 22.06 -2.03 16.78
C ILE A 388 22.34 -2.80 15.49
N SER A 389 23.07 -3.90 15.62
CA SER A 389 23.24 -4.90 14.56
C SER A 389 22.58 -6.21 14.98
N LEU A 390 21.98 -6.93 14.04
CA LEU A 390 21.22 -8.15 14.31
C LEU A 390 21.81 -9.34 13.54
N ARG A 391 21.50 -10.57 13.95
CA ARG A 391 22.03 -11.76 13.27
C ARG A 391 21.34 -11.96 11.92
N GLY A 392 22.14 -12.24 10.88
CA GLY A 392 21.66 -12.70 9.56
C GLY A 392 21.51 -14.22 9.46
N THR A 393 21.64 -14.91 10.60
CA THR A 393 21.60 -16.37 10.72
C THR A 393 20.68 -16.78 11.86
N ALA A 394 20.11 -17.97 11.74
CA ALA A 394 19.54 -18.66 12.88
C ALA A 394 20.63 -18.90 13.95
N PRO A 395 20.39 -18.61 15.23
CA PRO A 395 21.33 -18.97 16.29
C PRO A 395 21.69 -20.46 16.25
N VAL A 396 22.98 -20.73 16.38
CA VAL A 396 23.55 -22.10 16.29
C VAL A 396 23.35 -22.89 17.58
N GLU A 397 23.16 -22.21 18.72
CA GLU A 397 23.02 -22.85 20.01
C GLU A 397 21.61 -23.42 20.22
N ARG A 398 21.53 -24.75 20.18
CA ARG A 398 20.45 -25.49 20.81
C ARG A 398 20.68 -25.45 22.31
N SER A 399 20.11 -24.45 22.98
CA SER A 399 19.86 -24.61 24.41
C SER A 399 19.05 -25.90 24.60
N PRO A 400 19.41 -26.79 25.54
CA PRO A 400 18.61 -27.97 25.84
C PRO A 400 17.15 -27.63 26.20
N ASP A 401 16.87 -26.39 26.61
CA ASP A 401 15.54 -25.86 26.93
C ASP A 401 14.86 -25.13 25.75
N PHE A 402 15.39 -25.23 24.53
CA PHE A 402 14.82 -24.51 23.38
C PHE A 402 13.53 -25.16 22.84
N ASP A 403 12.41 -24.47 23.01
CA ASP A 403 11.13 -24.81 22.39
C ASP A 403 11.03 -24.18 20.99
N ALA A 404 11.28 -25.01 19.97
CA ALA A 404 11.22 -24.60 18.56
C ALA A 404 9.84 -24.09 18.13
N GLU A 405 8.78 -24.65 18.69
CA GLU A 405 7.41 -24.29 18.33
C GLU A 405 7.01 -22.97 18.99
N ALA A 406 7.34 -22.77 20.27
CA ALA A 406 7.16 -21.48 20.93
C ALA A 406 7.99 -20.38 20.24
N ASN A 407 9.22 -20.69 19.82
CA ASN A 407 10.05 -19.76 19.09
C ASN A 407 9.46 -19.40 17.71
N LYS A 408 8.95 -20.40 16.98
CA LYS A 408 8.24 -20.17 15.72
C LYS A 408 7.02 -19.27 15.92
N ARG A 409 6.22 -19.51 16.97
CA ARG A 409 5.08 -18.65 17.31
C ARG A 409 5.49 -17.21 17.61
N ARG A 410 6.62 -17.00 18.29
CA ARG A 410 7.19 -15.65 18.54
C ARG A 410 7.72 -14.99 17.27
N ALA A 411 8.29 -15.75 16.35
CA ALA A 411 8.78 -15.26 15.06
C ALA A 411 7.64 -14.91 14.08
N GLN A 412 6.47 -15.53 14.26
CA GLN A 412 5.26 -15.28 13.47
C GLN A 412 4.45 -14.06 13.92
N GLY A 413 4.91 -13.30 14.92
CA GLY A 413 4.22 -12.13 15.46
C GLY A 413 3.56 -12.40 16.81
N SER A 414 2.57 -11.58 17.19
CA SER A 414 1.90 -11.74 18.49
C SER A 414 1.13 -13.07 18.54
N GLY A 415 1.26 -13.84 19.63
CA GLY A 415 0.53 -15.10 19.79
C GLY A 415 -0.99 -14.94 19.61
N SER A 416 -1.54 -13.81 20.08
CA SER A 416 -2.95 -13.43 19.88
C SER A 416 -3.32 -13.21 18.41
N TYR A 417 -2.42 -12.66 17.58
CA TYR A 417 -2.66 -12.53 16.14
C TYR A 417 -2.75 -13.90 15.48
N ASN A 418 -1.82 -14.80 15.78
CA ASN A 418 -1.83 -16.14 15.22
C ASN A 418 -3.07 -16.93 15.64
N GLU A 419 -3.51 -16.81 16.90
CA GLU A 419 -4.77 -17.40 17.35
C GLU A 419 -5.98 -16.77 16.64
N GLN A 420 -6.00 -15.45 16.48
CA GLN A 420 -7.06 -14.77 15.71
C GLN A 420 -7.16 -15.31 14.28
N VAL A 421 -6.02 -15.45 13.60
CA VAL A 421 -5.97 -16.02 12.25
C VAL A 421 -6.44 -17.47 12.23
N LYS A 422 -6.19 -18.27 13.27
CA LYS A 422 -6.72 -19.65 13.36
C LYS A 422 -8.23 -19.70 13.56
N THR A 423 -8.83 -18.68 14.18
CA THR A 423 -10.30 -18.62 14.37
C THR A 423 -11.07 -18.27 13.09
N LEU A 424 -10.36 -17.94 12.00
CA LEU A 424 -10.99 -17.66 10.73
C LEU A 424 -11.75 -18.89 10.24
N PRO A 425 -13.00 -18.74 9.78
CA PRO A 425 -13.74 -19.85 9.20
C PRO A 425 -12.96 -20.43 8.02
N GLU A 426 -12.40 -21.63 8.19
CA GLU A 426 -11.77 -22.38 7.10
C GLU A 426 -12.77 -22.50 5.94
N GLY A 427 -12.51 -21.81 4.83
CA GLY A 427 -13.31 -21.92 3.61
C GLY A 427 -14.25 -20.75 3.27
N ARG A 428 -14.37 -19.69 4.09
CA ARG A 428 -15.09 -18.46 3.65
C ARG A 428 -14.26 -17.51 2.78
N GLY A 429 -12.95 -17.74 2.68
CA GLY A 429 -12.07 -17.01 1.76
C GLY A 429 -12.26 -17.36 0.28
N ARG A 430 -13.14 -18.30 -0.08
CA ARG A 430 -13.62 -18.37 -1.47
C ARG A 430 -14.67 -17.27 -1.61
N PRO A 431 -14.44 -16.28 -2.50
CA PRO A 431 -15.53 -15.44 -2.93
C PRO A 431 -16.58 -16.39 -3.48
N THR A 432 -17.71 -16.53 -2.79
CA THR A 432 -18.93 -16.89 -3.50
C THR A 432 -19.17 -15.71 -4.42
N GLU A 433 -18.60 -15.76 -5.63
CA GLU A 433 -19.03 -14.91 -6.72
C GLU A 433 -20.56 -14.95 -6.66
N SER A 434 -21.15 -13.81 -6.30
CA SER A 434 -22.58 -13.60 -6.43
C SER A 434 -22.86 -13.76 -7.91
N ARG A 435 -23.15 -14.99 -8.31
CA ARG A 435 -23.48 -15.37 -9.68
C ARG A 435 -24.59 -14.40 -10.08
N PRO A 436 -24.39 -13.52 -11.07
CA PRO A 436 -25.45 -12.63 -11.50
C PRO A 436 -26.65 -13.52 -11.80
N GLY A 437 -27.79 -13.20 -11.16
CA GLY A 437 -29.02 -13.97 -11.30
C GLY A 437 -29.29 -14.26 -12.78
N PRO A 438 -29.85 -15.44 -13.11
CA PRO A 438 -30.00 -15.86 -14.50
C PRO A 438 -30.68 -14.75 -15.31
N ARG A 439 -29.95 -14.14 -16.24
CA ARG A 439 -30.58 -13.33 -17.28
C ARG A 439 -31.59 -14.23 -18.00
N PRO A 440 -32.84 -13.78 -18.20
CA PRO A 440 -33.82 -14.54 -18.95
C PRO A 440 -33.25 -14.84 -20.34
N ALA A 441 -33.10 -16.12 -20.65
CA ALA A 441 -32.57 -16.55 -21.93
C ALA A 441 -33.55 -16.16 -23.05
N PRO A 442 -33.10 -15.57 -24.17
CA PRO A 442 -33.92 -15.48 -25.36
C PRO A 442 -34.17 -16.89 -25.90
N ALA A 443 -35.45 -17.20 -26.11
CA ALA A 443 -35.90 -18.47 -26.66
C ALA A 443 -35.17 -18.77 -27.98
N LYS A 444 -34.53 -19.95 -28.05
CA LYS A 444 -34.02 -20.51 -29.31
C LYS A 444 -34.84 -21.73 -29.72
N PRO A 445 -35.08 -21.92 -31.04
CA PRO A 445 -35.90 -23.00 -31.54
C PRO A 445 -35.16 -24.34 -31.50
N GLN A 446 -35.93 -25.39 -31.25
CA GLN A 446 -35.50 -26.78 -31.33
C GLN A 446 -35.39 -27.25 -32.78
N THR A 447 -34.20 -27.73 -33.16
CA THR A 447 -33.94 -28.79 -34.16
C THR A 447 -32.55 -29.33 -33.77
N GLY A 448 -32.23 -30.62 -33.74
CA GLY A 448 -32.79 -31.80 -34.37
C GLY A 448 -31.61 -32.60 -34.91
N ASN A 449 -31.50 -33.85 -34.47
CA ASN A 449 -30.75 -34.98 -35.05
C ASN A 449 -29.30 -35.33 -34.61
N GLN A 450 -29.25 -36.61 -34.26
CA GLN A 450 -28.14 -37.54 -34.04
C GLN A 450 -27.24 -37.69 -35.28
N VAL A 451 -26.00 -38.15 -35.10
CA VAL A 451 -25.45 -39.36 -35.76
C VAL A 451 -24.18 -39.83 -35.02
N ARG A 452 -24.12 -41.14 -34.76
CA ARG A 452 -22.96 -41.93 -34.30
C ARG A 452 -21.94 -42.12 -35.43
N SER A 453 -20.64 -42.23 -35.15
CA SER A 453 -19.81 -43.32 -35.69
C SER A 453 -18.41 -43.41 -35.08
N HIS A 454 -17.93 -44.64 -35.01
CA HIS A 454 -16.65 -45.13 -34.48
C HIS A 454 -15.43 -44.70 -35.31
N LYS A 455 -14.26 -44.62 -34.66
CA LYS A 455 -13.05 -45.26 -35.20
C LYS A 455 -12.00 -45.55 -34.11
N ARG A 456 -11.82 -46.84 -33.81
CA ARG A 456 -10.62 -47.44 -33.20
C ARG A 456 -9.47 -47.35 -34.20
N VAL A 457 -8.27 -47.01 -33.71
CA VAL A 457 -7.00 -47.41 -34.34
C VAL A 457 -6.07 -47.86 -33.21
N ASP A 458 -5.80 -49.16 -33.19
CA ASP A 458 -4.68 -49.77 -32.48
C ASP A 458 -3.44 -49.69 -33.39
N GLY A 459 -2.27 -49.43 -32.81
CA GLY A 459 -1.02 -49.38 -33.56
C GLY A 459 0.21 -49.18 -32.66
N ALA A 460 0.88 -50.29 -32.36
CA ALA A 460 2.07 -50.45 -31.54
C ALA A 460 3.28 -49.57 -31.95
N ALA A 461 4.12 -49.20 -30.96
CA ALA A 461 5.57 -49.48 -30.97
C ALA A 461 6.23 -49.07 -29.66
N ALA A 462 7.06 -49.96 -29.14
CA ALA A 462 7.78 -49.85 -27.89
C ALA A 462 8.97 -48.90 -27.98
N ASN A 463 9.14 -48.04 -26.98
CA ASN A 463 10.44 -47.52 -26.55
C ASN A 463 10.38 -47.26 -25.04
N LYS A 464 11.04 -48.13 -24.26
CA LYS A 464 11.20 -47.97 -22.81
C LYS A 464 12.14 -46.79 -22.54
N PRO A 465 11.73 -45.76 -21.79
CA PRO A 465 12.67 -44.80 -21.22
C PRO A 465 13.41 -45.43 -20.02
N PRO A 466 14.66 -45.03 -19.75
CA PRO A 466 15.38 -45.48 -18.56
C PRO A 466 14.67 -45.02 -17.28
N PRO A 467 14.80 -45.76 -16.17
CA PRO A 467 14.15 -45.41 -14.92
C PRO A 467 14.63 -44.03 -14.44
N PRO A 468 13.73 -43.16 -13.94
CA PRO A 468 14.14 -41.91 -13.34
C PRO A 468 14.97 -42.23 -12.10
N THR A 469 16.25 -41.85 -12.13
CA THR A 469 17.12 -41.79 -10.96
C THR A 469 16.44 -40.90 -9.93
N ARG A 470 15.76 -41.54 -8.98
CA ARG A 470 15.09 -40.88 -7.86
C ARG A 470 16.18 -40.37 -6.93
N MET A 471 16.74 -39.21 -7.23
CA MET A 471 17.44 -38.40 -6.25
C MET A 471 16.41 -37.97 -5.21
N THR A 472 16.20 -38.80 -4.20
CA THR A 472 15.65 -38.37 -2.93
C THR A 472 16.70 -37.48 -2.29
N THR A 473 16.80 -36.22 -2.74
CA THR A 473 17.22 -35.13 -1.88
C THR A 473 16.17 -35.08 -0.77
N ARG A 474 16.39 -35.89 0.26
CA ARG A 474 15.72 -35.80 1.53
C ARG A 474 16.04 -34.39 2.01
N SER A 475 15.16 -33.44 1.71
CA SER A 475 15.17 -32.11 2.29
C SER A 475 15.02 -32.35 3.78
N GLN A 476 16.15 -32.40 4.46
CA GLN A 476 16.18 -32.24 5.90
C GLN A 476 15.70 -30.81 6.12
N THR A 477 14.38 -30.64 6.23
CA THR A 477 13.82 -29.44 6.85
C THR A 477 14.46 -29.39 8.24
N PRO A 478 15.32 -28.40 8.53
CA PRO A 478 16.00 -28.34 9.81
C PRO A 478 14.98 -27.87 10.85
N THR A 479 14.20 -28.80 11.40
CA THR A 479 13.08 -28.56 12.33
C THR A 479 13.53 -28.17 13.74
N GLY A 480 14.58 -27.37 13.88
CA GLY A 480 15.13 -27.03 15.21
C GLY A 480 16.18 -25.94 15.18
N ARG A 481 15.97 -24.92 14.34
CA ARG A 481 16.78 -23.69 14.36
C ARG A 481 16.07 -22.66 15.22
N ASN A 482 16.81 -21.98 16.08
CA ASN A 482 16.33 -20.76 16.71
C ASN A 482 16.07 -19.76 15.57
N LEU A 483 14.88 -19.20 15.53
CA LEU A 483 14.52 -18.10 14.62
C LEU A 483 14.59 -16.81 15.42
N PRO A 484 15.11 -15.72 14.83
CA PRO A 484 15.04 -14.44 15.50
C PRO A 484 13.57 -14.06 15.79
N PRO A 485 13.32 -13.36 16.92
CA PRO A 485 11.97 -12.94 17.30
C PRO A 485 11.40 -11.96 16.27
N ALA A 486 10.07 -11.91 16.17
CA ALA A 486 9.39 -10.95 15.28
C ALA A 486 9.71 -9.49 15.61
N ASP A 487 10.17 -9.19 16.84
CA ASP A 487 10.57 -7.84 17.28
C ASP A 487 11.72 -7.24 16.48
N GLU A 488 12.54 -8.10 15.89
CA GLU A 488 13.66 -7.74 15.03
C GLU A 488 13.26 -7.42 13.57
N PHE A 489 11.98 -7.52 13.22
CA PHE A 489 11.49 -7.40 11.85
C PHE A 489 10.35 -6.39 11.69
N LEU A 490 10.31 -5.77 10.51
CA LEU A 490 9.13 -5.10 9.98
C LEU A 490 8.24 -6.12 9.29
N ILE A 491 7.00 -6.22 9.76
CA ILE A 491 5.99 -7.09 9.18
C ILE A 491 5.05 -6.21 8.35
N MET A 492 4.97 -6.49 7.05
CA MET A 492 4.10 -5.77 6.12
C MET A 492 2.80 -6.55 5.94
N HIS A 493 1.74 -6.18 6.64
CA HIS A 493 0.42 -6.79 6.49
C HIS A 493 -0.33 -6.13 5.33
N GLN A 494 -0.64 -6.88 4.27
CA GLN A 494 -1.37 -6.36 3.11
C GLN A 494 -2.80 -6.89 3.06
N PHE A 495 -3.76 -5.99 2.90
CA PHE A 495 -5.18 -6.30 2.70
C PHE A 495 -5.67 -5.80 1.34
N GLY A 496 -6.44 -6.63 0.63
CA GLY A 496 -7.01 -6.31 -0.67
C GLY A 496 -6.84 -7.45 -1.69
N PRO A 497 -6.98 -7.16 -2.99
CA PRO A 497 -7.28 -5.84 -3.56
C PRO A 497 -8.73 -5.38 -3.29
N PHE A 498 -8.90 -4.10 -2.99
CA PHE A 498 -10.17 -3.37 -3.10
C PHE A 498 -10.32 -2.90 -4.54
N ILE A 499 -11.31 -3.40 -5.26
CA ILE A 499 -11.48 -3.14 -6.69
C ILE A 499 -12.28 -1.86 -6.86
N THR A 500 -11.71 -0.85 -7.51
CA THR A 500 -12.36 0.47 -7.67
C THR A 500 -13.60 0.43 -8.55
N LYS A 501 -13.79 -0.65 -9.30
CA LYS A 501 -14.97 -0.95 -10.12
C LYS A 501 -16.03 -1.79 -9.40
N ASP A 502 -15.80 -2.14 -8.14
CA ASP A 502 -16.75 -2.91 -7.35
C ASP A 502 -17.27 -2.05 -6.19
N ALA A 503 -18.58 -1.77 -6.23
CA ALA A 503 -19.23 -0.92 -5.24
C ALA A 503 -19.14 -1.51 -3.83
N ALA A 504 -19.19 -2.83 -3.66
CA ALA A 504 -19.07 -3.47 -2.34
C ALA A 504 -17.62 -3.36 -1.81
N HIS A 505 -16.62 -3.48 -2.69
CA HIS A 505 -15.22 -3.25 -2.29
C HIS A 505 -15.02 -1.80 -1.83
N MET A 506 -15.57 -0.82 -2.56
CA MET A 506 -15.44 0.60 -2.21
C MET A 506 -16.21 0.95 -0.93
N GLU A 507 -17.39 0.37 -0.73
CA GLU A 507 -18.17 0.47 0.51
C GLU A 507 -17.36 0.01 1.72
N HIS A 508 -16.75 -1.18 1.59
CA HIS A 508 -15.92 -1.75 2.63
C HIS A 508 -14.67 -0.89 2.89
N LEU A 509 -13.95 -0.50 1.83
CA LEU A 509 -12.73 0.29 1.93
C LEU A 509 -12.98 1.62 2.66
N VAL A 510 -14.00 2.37 2.24
CA VAL A 510 -14.28 3.70 2.80
C VAL A 510 -14.62 3.62 4.28
N ARG A 511 -15.44 2.65 4.71
CA ARG A 511 -15.71 2.43 6.14
C ARG A 511 -14.43 2.21 6.94
N ARG A 512 -13.48 1.43 6.41
CA ARG A 512 -12.21 1.12 7.08
C ARG A 512 -11.29 2.35 7.15
N LEU A 513 -11.23 3.14 6.07
CA LEU A 513 -10.49 4.40 6.02
C LEU A 513 -10.98 5.40 7.07
N ILE A 514 -12.30 5.52 7.26
CA ILE A 514 -12.88 6.38 8.31
C ILE A 514 -12.34 5.98 9.69
N GLY A 515 -12.42 4.71 10.07
CA GLY A 515 -11.96 4.29 11.40
C GLY A 515 -10.44 4.39 11.58
N PHE A 516 -9.64 4.25 10.51
CA PHE A 516 -8.21 4.56 10.59
C PHE A 516 -7.96 6.05 10.87
N MET A 517 -8.65 6.95 10.18
CA MET A 517 -8.49 8.40 10.44
C MET A 517 -8.91 8.77 11.87
N LEU A 518 -9.99 8.19 12.39
CA LEU A 518 -10.39 8.36 13.79
C LEU A 518 -9.31 7.83 14.76
N GLN A 519 -8.73 6.66 14.47
CA GLN A 519 -7.67 6.09 15.30
C GLN A 519 -6.41 6.95 15.30
N LEU A 520 -6.04 7.49 14.14
CA LEU A 520 -4.90 8.39 13.98
C LEU A 520 -5.15 9.72 14.71
N ARG A 521 -6.36 10.26 14.69
CA ARG A 521 -6.73 11.46 15.47
C ARG A 521 -6.48 11.25 16.95
N ASP A 522 -6.99 10.17 17.53
CA ASP A 522 -6.84 9.91 18.96
C ASP A 522 -5.37 9.78 19.37
N SER A 523 -4.52 9.21 18.49
CA SER A 523 -3.07 9.13 18.71
C SER A 523 -2.42 10.52 18.83
N THR A 524 -2.88 11.50 18.06
CA THR A 524 -2.36 12.88 18.08
C THR A 524 -2.88 13.70 19.27
N LEU A 525 -4.07 13.38 19.78
CA LEU A 525 -4.60 14.03 20.98
C LEU A 525 -3.85 13.57 22.24
N ALA A 526 -3.48 12.28 22.30
CA ALA A 526 -2.72 11.73 23.41
C ALA A 526 -1.32 12.35 23.55
N THR A 527 -0.70 12.84 22.46
CA THR A 527 0.60 13.51 22.52
C THR A 527 0.52 14.96 22.98
N GLY A 528 -0.56 15.68 22.64
CA GLY A 528 -0.73 17.09 22.96
C GLY A 528 -0.94 17.40 24.44
N THR A 529 -1.54 16.49 25.20
CA THR A 529 -1.92 16.77 26.61
C THR A 529 -0.81 16.55 27.64
N GLY A 530 0.37 16.04 27.24
CA GLY A 530 1.33 15.47 28.20
C GLY A 530 2.77 16.00 28.18
N GLN A 531 3.18 16.78 27.17
CA GLN A 531 4.56 17.30 27.09
C GLN A 531 4.55 18.78 26.75
N ALA A 532 4.93 19.62 27.72
CA ALA A 532 5.31 21.00 27.45
C ALA A 532 6.39 20.99 26.34
N LYS A 533 6.07 21.62 25.20
CA LYS A 533 6.94 21.77 24.00
C LYS A 533 8.38 22.03 24.48
N PRO A 534 9.33 21.09 24.35
CA PRO A 534 10.73 21.43 24.58
C PRO A 534 11.09 22.44 23.49
N ALA A 535 11.48 23.65 23.89
CA ALA A 535 11.79 24.75 22.98
C ALA A 535 12.69 24.22 21.84
N ALA A 536 12.15 24.22 20.62
CA ALA A 536 12.85 23.79 19.43
C ALA A 536 14.11 24.66 19.28
N ARG A 537 15.27 24.08 19.60
CA ARG A 537 16.55 24.75 19.46
C ARG A 537 16.87 24.79 17.97
N ALA A 538 16.49 25.88 17.32
CA ALA A 538 16.83 26.16 15.94
C ALA A 538 18.34 25.97 15.74
N LEU A 539 18.71 24.98 14.93
CA LEU A 539 20.07 24.84 14.42
C LEU A 539 20.29 25.91 13.35
N SER A 540 20.53 27.15 13.78
CA SER A 540 21.00 28.21 12.89
C SER A 540 22.49 28.01 12.63
N SER A 541 22.83 27.54 11.44
CA SER A 541 24.20 27.55 10.92
C SER A 541 24.62 28.99 10.61
N SER A 542 25.28 29.68 11.55
CA SER A 542 26.00 30.92 11.25
C SER A 542 27.45 30.57 10.87
N ALA A 543 27.71 30.46 9.57
CA ALA A 543 29.07 30.47 9.02
C ALA A 543 29.63 31.89 9.13
N SER A 544 30.50 32.13 10.12
CA SER A 544 31.26 33.37 10.23
C SER A 544 32.44 33.31 9.26
N VAL A 545 32.33 34.01 8.14
CA VAL A 545 33.48 34.34 7.28
C VAL A 545 34.30 35.42 7.98
N LYS A 546 35.46 35.04 8.53
CA LYS A 546 36.53 36.01 8.82
C LYS A 546 37.40 36.14 7.57
N LYS A 547 37.42 37.32 6.96
CA LYS A 547 38.50 37.76 6.08
C LYS A 547 39.53 38.53 6.91
N ALA A 548 40.79 38.32 6.54
CA ALA A 548 41.98 39.01 7.03
C ALA A 548 41.94 40.51 6.74
#